data_AF-A0A0C9R5Q9-F1
#
_entry.id   AF-A0A0C9R5Q9-F1
#
_cell.length_a   1.000
_cell.length_b   1.000
_cell.length_c   1.000
_cell.angle_alpha   90.00
_cell.angle_beta   90.00
_cell.angle_gamma   90.00
#
_symmetry.space_group_name_H-M   'P 1'
#
loop_
_entity.id
_entity.type
_entity.pdbx_description
1 polymer ?
#
loop_
_entity_poly.entity_id
_entity_poly.type
_entity_poly.pdbx_seq_one_letter_code
_entity_poly.pdbx_strand_id
1 'polypeptide(L)'
;MTASGIFKIATMVVFYLLAAALTVAVSATGDFVTAQSKLPWLRALADNATHGLVALLCWVMVSGKPLQAANVQDSILCGLFGCAVDVDHFLAAKSLKIEDATNLGTRPFLHCSSVVLASLLAAALMGKLYGQVLVYKVALIALVAVASHHLRDSIRRGLWLWPFGSRSEE
;
A
#
# COMPACT_ATOMS: atom_id res chain seq x y z
N MET A 1 18.70 -7.70 -32.64
CA MET A 1 18.09 -8.22 -31.40
C MET A 1 17.93 -9.72 -31.55
N THR A 2 18.42 -10.55 -30.62
CA THR A 2 18.35 -12.03 -30.76
C THR A 2 16.95 -12.55 -30.40
N ALA A 3 16.54 -13.69 -30.95
CA ALA A 3 15.24 -14.31 -30.63
C ALA A 3 15.06 -14.56 -29.12
N SER A 4 16.15 -14.89 -28.41
CA SER A 4 16.17 -15.01 -26.94
C SER A 4 15.88 -13.69 -26.22
N GLY A 5 16.35 -12.56 -26.76
CA GLY A 5 16.05 -11.23 -26.21
C GLY A 5 14.58 -10.85 -26.38
N ILE A 6 13.99 -11.14 -27.55
CA ILE A 6 12.57 -10.89 -27.83
C ILE A 6 11.69 -11.71 -26.87
N PHE A 7 12.01 -13.00 -26.68
CA PHE A 7 11.25 -13.87 -25.78
C PHE A 7 11.26 -13.37 -24.32
N LYS A 8 12.43 -12.97 -23.80
CA LYS A 8 12.55 -12.43 -22.44
C LYS A 8 11.71 -11.17 -22.24
N ILE A 9 11.75 -10.25 -23.20
CA ILE A 9 10.95 -9.01 -23.16
C ILE A 9 9.46 -9.34 -23.17
N ALA A 10 9.02 -10.23 -24.07
CA ALA A 10 7.63 -10.64 -24.15
C ALA A 10 7.13 -11.27 -22.83
N THR A 11 7.91 -12.16 -22.22
CA THR A 11 7.57 -12.76 -20.92
C THR A 11 7.46 -11.71 -19.81
N MET A 12 8.37 -10.73 -19.76
CA MET A 12 8.31 -9.64 -18.77
C MET A 12 7.06 -8.77 -18.96
N VAL A 13 6.74 -8.40 -20.21
CA VAL A 13 5.54 -7.60 -20.52
C VAL A 13 4.28 -8.35 -20.10
N VAL A 14 4.16 -9.64 -20.46
CA VAL A 14 3.01 -10.47 -20.05
C VAL A 14 2.90 -10.54 -18.53
N PHE A 15 4.02 -10.72 -17.82
CA PHE A 15 4.04 -10.72 -16.36
C PHE A 15 3.47 -9.42 -15.77
N TYR A 16 3.95 -8.25 -16.22
CA TYR A 16 3.45 -6.96 -15.71
C TYR A 16 1.98 -6.73 -16.04
N LEU A 17 1.51 -7.12 -17.23
CA LEU A 17 0.10 -7.00 -17.61
C LEU A 17 -0.80 -7.87 -16.74
N LEU A 18 -0.40 -9.13 -16.48
CA LEU A 18 -1.15 -10.03 -15.60
C LEU A 18 -1.17 -9.53 -14.15
N ALA A 19 -0.03 -9.05 -13.64
CA ALA A 19 0.05 -8.50 -12.29
C ALA A 19 -0.79 -7.21 -12.13
N ALA A 20 -0.78 -6.33 -13.13
CA ALA A 20 -1.63 -5.14 -13.14
C ALA A 20 -3.12 -5.52 -13.20
N ALA A 21 -3.51 -6.46 -14.07
CA ALA A 21 -4.89 -6.96 -14.16
C ALA A 21 -5.36 -7.57 -12.83
N LEU A 22 -4.50 -8.35 -12.16
CA LEU A 22 -4.78 -8.91 -10.84
C LEU A 22 -4.95 -7.82 -9.78
N THR A 23 -4.11 -6.78 -9.80
CA THR A 23 -4.21 -5.63 -8.88
C THR A 23 -5.54 -4.90 -9.05
N VAL A 24 -6.00 -4.70 -10.30
CA VAL A 24 -7.31 -4.13 -10.61
C VAL A 24 -8.43 -5.03 -10.11
N ALA A 25 -8.35 -6.35 -10.35
CA ALA A 25 -9.37 -7.29 -9.91
C ALA A 25 -9.51 -7.33 -8.38
N VAL A 26 -8.38 -7.34 -7.65
CA VAL A 26 -8.35 -7.26 -6.18
C VAL A 26 -8.98 -5.96 -5.70
N SER A 27 -8.60 -4.82 -6.28
CA SER A 27 -9.13 -3.51 -5.89
C SER A 27 -10.64 -3.43 -6.11
N ALA A 28 -11.11 -3.81 -7.30
CA ALA A 28 -12.53 -3.80 -7.64
C ALA A 28 -13.37 -4.75 -6.79
N THR A 29 -12.83 -5.94 -6.47
CA THR A 29 -13.49 -6.90 -5.57
C THR A 29 -13.57 -6.34 -4.16
N GLY A 30 -12.49 -5.73 -3.67
CA GLY A 30 -12.44 -5.06 -2.37
C GLY A 30 -13.50 -3.97 -2.24
N ASP A 31 -13.58 -3.10 -3.25
CA ASP A 31 -14.57 -2.02 -3.35
C ASP A 31 -16.00 -2.56 -3.40
N PHE A 32 -16.24 -3.65 -4.15
CA PHE A 32 -17.54 -4.30 -4.19
C PHE A 32 -17.95 -4.87 -2.83
N VAL A 33 -17.05 -5.58 -2.14
CA VAL A 33 -17.33 -6.16 -0.82
C VAL A 33 -17.58 -5.07 0.22
N THR A 34 -16.79 -4.00 0.22
CA THR A 34 -16.99 -2.85 1.13
C THR A 34 -18.32 -2.14 0.86
N ALA A 35 -18.72 -2.00 -0.40
CA ALA A 35 -19.99 -1.37 -0.77
C ALA A 35 -21.22 -2.20 -0.39
N GLN A 36 -21.14 -3.53 -0.45
CA GLN A 36 -22.27 -4.42 -0.13
C GLN A 36 -22.37 -4.78 1.36
N SER A 37 -21.29 -4.64 2.12
CA SER A 37 -21.27 -5.01 3.54
C SER A 37 -22.04 -4.01 4.41
N LYS A 38 -23.05 -4.51 5.14
CA LYS A 38 -23.77 -3.75 6.19
C LYS A 38 -23.09 -3.83 7.56
N LEU A 39 -22.13 -4.74 7.73
CA LEU A 39 -21.41 -4.94 8.98
C LEU A 39 -20.15 -4.06 8.99
N PRO A 40 -20.01 -3.10 9.91
CA PRO A 40 -18.87 -2.18 9.95
C PRO A 40 -17.53 -2.90 10.03
N TRP A 41 -17.44 -3.95 10.85
CA TRP A 41 -16.22 -4.75 11.00
C TRP A 41 -15.81 -5.49 9.72
N LEU A 42 -16.78 -6.05 8.99
CA LEU A 42 -16.50 -6.75 7.74
C LEU A 42 -16.08 -5.78 6.64
N ARG A 43 -16.70 -4.60 6.62
CA ARG A 43 -16.32 -3.50 5.72
C ARG A 43 -14.88 -3.05 6.00
N ALA A 44 -14.54 -2.78 7.25
CA ALA A 44 -13.18 -2.37 7.66
C ALA A 44 -12.14 -3.46 7.35
N LEU A 45 -12.47 -4.73 7.66
CA LEU A 45 -11.59 -5.85 7.37
C LEU A 45 -11.35 -6.02 5.86
N ALA A 46 -12.40 -5.91 5.04
CA ALA A 46 -12.29 -6.02 3.59
C ALA A 46 -11.48 -4.86 2.98
N ASP A 47 -11.69 -3.62 3.45
CA ASP A 47 -10.95 -2.45 2.96
C ASP A 47 -9.45 -2.58 3.28
N ASN A 48 -9.13 -2.89 4.55
CA ASN A 48 -7.76 -3.06 5.02
C ASN A 48 -7.05 -4.26 4.34
N ALA A 49 -7.74 -5.40 4.19
CA ALA A 49 -7.20 -6.54 3.46
C ALA A 49 -6.91 -6.19 1.99
N THR A 50 -7.75 -5.35 1.37
CA THR A 50 -7.53 -4.88 0.00
C THR A 50 -6.28 -4.01 -0.09
N HIS A 51 -6.07 -3.09 0.86
CA HIS A 51 -4.84 -2.29 0.94
C HIS A 51 -3.59 -3.17 1.04
N GLY A 52 -3.60 -4.17 1.93
CA GLY A 52 -2.49 -5.11 2.06
C GLY A 52 -2.22 -5.92 0.79
N LEU A 53 -3.27 -6.46 0.16
CA LEU A 53 -3.11 -7.24 -1.08
C LEU A 53 -2.60 -6.39 -2.25
N VAL A 54 -3.08 -5.15 -2.39
CA VAL A 54 -2.60 -4.22 -3.42
C VAL A 54 -1.12 -3.89 -3.18
N ALA A 55 -0.73 -3.55 -1.94
CA ALA A 55 0.67 -3.28 -1.60
C ALA A 55 1.60 -4.47 -1.90
N LEU A 56 1.16 -5.69 -1.56
CA LEU A 56 1.87 -6.92 -1.88
C LEU A 56 2.07 -7.08 -3.39
N LEU A 57 1.02 -6.91 -4.19
CA LEU A 57 1.08 -7.02 -5.66
C LEU A 57 1.98 -5.93 -6.28
N CYS A 58 1.95 -4.72 -5.74
CA CYS A 58 2.86 -3.65 -6.14
C CYS A 58 4.33 -4.06 -5.93
N TRP A 59 4.67 -4.69 -4.80
CA TRP A 59 6.04 -5.15 -4.56
C TRP A 59 6.43 -6.34 -5.44
N VAL A 60 5.51 -7.27 -5.69
CA VAL A 60 5.69 -8.37 -6.67
C VAL A 60 6.16 -7.81 -8.01
N MET A 61 5.53 -6.74 -8.50
CA MET A 61 5.93 -6.05 -9.73
C MET A 61 7.31 -5.38 -9.60
N VAL A 62 7.54 -4.62 -8.52
CA VAL A 62 8.82 -3.91 -8.30
C VAL A 62 10.02 -4.86 -8.20
N SER A 63 9.83 -6.05 -7.62
CA SER A 63 10.92 -7.01 -7.40
C SER A 63 11.48 -7.62 -8.68
N GLY A 64 10.70 -7.66 -9.77
CA GLY A 64 11.08 -8.23 -11.08
C GLY A 64 11.42 -9.73 -11.09
N LYS A 65 11.48 -10.39 -9.94
CA LYS A 65 11.77 -11.83 -9.75
C LYS A 65 10.89 -12.41 -8.64
N PRO A 66 9.57 -12.38 -8.79
CA PRO A 66 8.62 -12.52 -7.68
C PRO A 66 8.66 -13.90 -6.99
N LEU A 67 9.12 -14.94 -7.69
CA LEU A 67 9.17 -16.31 -7.15
C LEU A 67 10.43 -16.59 -6.31
N GLN A 68 11.38 -15.65 -6.22
CA GLN A 68 12.52 -15.81 -5.31
C GLN A 68 12.07 -15.61 -3.87
N ALA A 69 12.48 -16.50 -2.96
CA ALA A 69 12.03 -16.49 -1.56
C ALA A 69 12.18 -15.13 -0.86
N ALA A 70 13.31 -14.43 -1.08
CA ALA A 70 13.53 -13.08 -0.54
C ALA A 70 12.48 -12.07 -1.06
N ASN A 71 12.09 -12.17 -2.32
CA ASN A 71 11.07 -11.29 -2.91
C ASN A 71 9.66 -11.66 -2.44
N VAL A 72 9.40 -12.94 -2.14
CA VAL A 72 8.14 -13.36 -1.50
C VAL A 72 8.04 -12.75 -0.10
N GLN A 73 9.10 -12.85 0.71
CA GLN A 73 9.16 -12.25 2.05
C GLN A 73 8.97 -10.73 1.99
N ASP A 74 9.68 -10.04 1.09
CA ASP A 74 9.57 -8.60 0.94
C ASP A 74 8.16 -8.19 0.43
N SER A 75 7.51 -9.02 -0.40
CA SER A 75 6.13 -8.78 -0.85
C SER A 75 5.12 -8.93 0.29
N ILE A 76 5.27 -9.97 1.11
CA ILE A 76 4.45 -10.16 2.32
C ILE A 76 4.66 -8.98 3.27
N LEU A 77 5.90 -8.56 3.50
CA LEU A 77 6.21 -7.40 4.33
C LEU A 77 5.57 -6.11 3.77
N CYS A 78 5.59 -5.91 2.46
CA CYS A 78 4.90 -4.80 1.81
C CYS A 78 3.40 -4.82 2.10
N GLY A 79 2.76 -5.98 1.98
CA GLY A 79 1.35 -6.14 2.32
C GLY A 79 1.04 -5.87 3.79
N LEU A 80 1.89 -6.35 4.71
CA LEU A 80 1.75 -6.07 6.13
C LEU A 80 1.88 -4.58 6.45
N PHE A 81 2.82 -3.87 5.82
CA PHE A 81 2.88 -2.41 5.94
C PHE A 81 1.65 -1.72 5.36
N GLY A 82 1.12 -2.21 4.25
CA GLY A 82 -0.12 -1.70 3.64
C GLY A 82 -1.29 -1.79 4.62
N CYS A 83 -1.38 -2.88 5.39
CA CYS A 83 -2.39 -3.02 6.44
C CYS A 83 -2.09 -2.20 7.71
N ALA A 84 -0.81 -2.01 8.03
CA ALA A 84 -0.38 -1.34 9.24
C ALA A 84 -0.69 0.17 9.23
N VAL A 85 -0.88 0.77 8.05
CA VAL A 85 -1.29 2.18 7.92
C VAL A 85 -2.59 2.44 8.69
N ASP A 86 -3.60 1.58 8.54
CA ASP A 86 -4.92 1.71 9.18
C ASP A 86 -4.90 1.53 10.71
N VAL A 87 -3.78 1.05 11.28
CA VAL A 87 -3.68 0.91 12.75
C VAL A 87 -3.76 2.27 13.44
N ASP A 88 -3.39 3.35 12.75
CA ASP A 88 -3.50 4.70 13.30
C ASP A 88 -4.94 5.16 13.55
N HIS A 89 -5.95 4.55 12.93
CA HIS A 89 -7.35 4.78 13.23
C HIS A 89 -7.68 4.39 14.68
N PHE A 90 -7.19 3.24 15.14
CA PHE A 90 -7.37 2.80 16.52
C PHE A 90 -6.63 3.72 17.50
N LEU A 91 -5.44 4.19 17.13
CA LEU A 91 -4.65 5.14 17.92
C LEU A 91 -5.35 6.51 18.03
N ALA A 92 -5.88 7.01 16.92
CA ALA A 92 -6.62 8.28 16.87
C ALA A 92 -7.94 8.19 17.63
N ALA A 93 -8.64 7.06 17.55
CA ALA A 93 -9.87 6.78 18.30
C ALA A 93 -9.61 6.56 19.80
N LYS A 94 -8.36 6.27 20.19
CA LYS A 94 -7.99 5.84 21.54
C LYS A 94 -8.83 4.63 22.00
N SER A 95 -9.13 3.73 21.06
CA SER A 95 -10.04 2.60 21.26
C SER A 95 -9.65 1.45 20.35
N LEU A 96 -9.89 0.22 20.82
CA LEU A 96 -9.75 -1.01 20.01
C LEU A 96 -11.08 -1.43 19.37
N LYS A 97 -12.17 -0.68 19.61
CA LYS A 97 -13.45 -0.94 18.99
C LYS A 97 -13.42 -0.48 17.54
N ILE A 98 -13.85 -1.35 16.63
CA ILE A 98 -13.86 -1.06 15.20
C ILE A 98 -14.82 0.10 14.90
N GLU A 99 -15.92 0.20 15.65
CA GLU A 99 -16.88 1.28 15.54
C GLU A 99 -16.23 2.64 15.82
N ASP A 100 -15.38 2.74 16.85
CA ASP A 100 -14.72 4.01 17.18
C ASP A 100 -13.65 4.36 16.13
N ALA A 101 -12.88 3.36 15.67
CA ALA A 101 -11.82 3.52 14.66
C ALA A 101 -12.37 3.92 13.27
N THR A 102 -13.61 3.54 12.94
CA THR A 102 -14.24 3.81 11.64
C THR A 102 -15.15 5.05 11.63
N ASN A 103 -15.40 5.68 12.78
CA ASN A 103 -16.25 6.88 12.91
C ASN A 103 -15.46 8.12 13.36
N LEU A 104 -14.19 8.22 12.97
CA LEU A 104 -13.37 9.38 13.28
C LEU A 104 -13.86 10.62 12.51
N GLY A 105 -13.86 11.78 13.16
CA GLY A 105 -14.19 13.06 12.50
C GLY A 105 -13.05 13.63 11.65
N THR A 106 -11.83 13.09 11.78
CA THR A 106 -10.65 13.58 11.06
C THR A 106 -9.68 12.45 10.70
N ARG A 107 -8.98 12.59 9.56
CA ARG A 107 -8.01 11.59 9.07
C ARG A 107 -6.85 11.45 10.06
N PRO A 108 -6.52 10.22 10.47
CA PRO A 108 -5.34 9.94 11.29
C PRO A 108 -4.01 10.34 10.63
N PHE A 109 -2.94 10.43 11.42
CA PHE A 109 -1.70 11.08 11.01
C PHE A 109 -0.88 10.29 9.97
N LEU A 110 -0.97 8.95 9.92
CA LEU A 110 -0.31 8.15 8.88
C LEU A 110 -0.95 8.32 7.50
N HIS A 111 -2.11 8.98 7.44
CA HIS A 111 -2.78 9.33 6.19
C HIS A 111 -2.34 10.70 5.63
N CYS A 112 -1.42 11.40 6.29
CA CYS A 112 -0.79 12.61 5.75
C CYS A 112 0.26 12.22 4.70
N SER A 113 -0.17 12.09 3.45
CA SER A 113 0.67 11.61 2.33
C SER A 113 1.98 12.37 2.18
N SER A 114 1.94 13.70 2.23
CA SER A 114 3.16 14.53 2.16
C SER A 114 4.19 14.17 3.23
N VAL A 115 3.79 14.09 4.49
CA VAL A 115 4.70 13.87 5.63
C VAL A 115 5.21 12.44 5.65
N VAL A 116 4.32 11.45 5.50
CA VAL A 116 4.71 10.05 5.58
C VAL A 116 5.59 9.66 4.41
N LEU A 117 5.22 10.01 3.17
CA LEU A 117 6.06 9.69 2.00
C LEU A 117 7.40 10.42 2.04
N ALA A 118 7.43 11.70 2.48
CA ALA A 118 8.70 12.43 2.63
C ALA A 118 9.60 11.79 3.70
N SER A 119 9.05 11.37 4.84
CA SER A 119 9.83 10.70 5.89
C SER A 119 10.40 9.35 5.43
N LEU A 120 9.64 8.56 4.68
CA LEU A 120 10.10 7.29 4.11
C LEU A 120 11.17 7.49 3.04
N LEU A 121 11.02 8.52 2.19
CA LEU A 121 12.05 8.92 1.23
C LEU A 121 13.33 9.38 1.92
N ALA A 122 13.22 10.16 3.00
CA ALA A 122 14.36 10.57 3.81
C ALA A 122 15.05 9.36 4.46
N ALA A 123 14.30 8.42 5.03
CA ALA A 123 14.84 7.19 5.59
C ALA A 123 15.57 6.34 4.53
N ALA A 124 15.00 6.20 3.33
CA ALA A 124 15.64 5.52 2.21
C ALA A 124 16.94 6.22 1.80
N LEU A 125 16.91 7.56 1.65
CA LEU A 125 18.09 8.34 1.30
C LEU A 125 19.20 8.18 2.34
N MET A 126 18.87 8.31 3.63
CA MET A 126 19.82 8.11 4.72
C MET A 126 20.37 6.68 4.70
N GLY A 127 19.50 5.67 4.56
CA GLY A 127 19.93 4.28 4.42
C GLY A 127 20.95 4.08 3.30
N LYS A 128 20.73 4.73 2.15
CA LYS A 128 21.65 4.71 1.01
C LYS A 128 22.97 5.45 1.28
N LEU A 129 22.90 6.66 1.86
CA LEU A 129 24.07 7.50 2.13
C LEU A 129 25.01 6.89 3.17
N TYR A 130 24.47 6.22 4.19
CA TYR A 130 25.26 5.55 5.24
C TYR A 130 25.56 4.07 4.94
N GLY A 131 25.23 3.57 3.75
CA GLY A 131 25.47 2.17 3.37
C GLY A 131 24.63 1.14 4.13
N GLN A 132 23.55 1.57 4.77
CA GLN A 132 22.62 0.71 5.53
C GLN A 132 21.60 0.06 4.58
N VAL A 133 22.01 -1.05 3.96
CA VAL A 133 21.21 -1.76 2.94
C VAL A 133 19.83 -2.17 3.45
N LEU A 134 19.73 -2.64 4.70
CA LEU A 134 18.45 -3.05 5.29
C LEU A 134 17.50 -1.87 5.44
N VAL A 135 17.98 -0.74 5.96
CA VAL A 135 17.18 0.49 6.12
C VAL A 135 16.69 0.99 4.77
N TYR A 136 17.59 1.06 3.78
CA TYR A 136 17.21 1.43 2.41
C TYR A 136 16.12 0.52 1.85
N LYS A 137 16.28 -0.80 1.96
CA LYS A 137 15.33 -1.77 1.44
C LYS A 137 13.96 -1.67 2.14
N VAL A 138 13.95 -1.69 3.47
CA VAL A 138 12.71 -1.61 4.26
C VAL A 138 11.99 -0.28 4.04
N ALA A 139 12.71 0.83 3.93
CA ALA A 139 12.14 2.13 3.60
C ALA A 139 11.49 2.15 2.22
N LEU A 140 12.08 1.50 1.21
CA LEU A 140 11.47 1.34 -0.11
C LEU A 140 10.22 0.44 -0.09
N ILE A 141 10.25 -0.66 0.66
CA ILE A 141 9.08 -1.54 0.85
C ILE A 141 7.93 -0.75 1.49
N ALA A 142 8.22 -0.03 2.58
CA ALA A 142 7.25 0.82 3.26
C ALA A 142 6.75 1.95 2.35
N LEU A 143 7.61 2.53 1.53
CA LEU A 143 7.22 3.58 0.58
C LEU A 143 6.21 3.06 -0.45
N VAL A 144 6.44 1.88 -1.03
CA VAL A 144 5.49 1.25 -1.97
C VAL A 144 4.18 0.92 -1.26
N ALA A 145 4.25 0.38 -0.04
CA ALA A 145 3.07 0.06 0.76
C ALA A 145 2.22 1.30 1.05
N VAL A 146 2.81 2.35 1.61
CA VAL A 146 2.11 3.59 1.95
C VAL A 146 1.61 4.32 0.69
N ALA A 147 2.42 4.40 -0.36
CA ALA A 147 2.02 5.07 -1.60
C ALA A 147 0.81 4.37 -2.24
N SER A 148 0.82 3.04 -2.34
CA SER A 148 -0.29 2.28 -2.89
C SER A 148 -1.55 2.39 -2.02
N HIS A 149 -1.39 2.34 -0.70
CA HIS A 149 -2.46 2.59 0.27
C HIS A 149 -3.09 3.97 0.03
N HIS A 150 -2.30 5.04 0.09
CA HIS A 150 -2.76 6.43 -0.04
C HIS A 150 -3.36 6.71 -1.43
N LEU A 151 -2.81 6.15 -2.50
CA LEU A 151 -3.36 6.30 -3.85
C LEU A 151 -4.74 5.68 -3.96
N ARG A 152 -4.93 4.44 -3.46
CA ARG A 152 -6.25 3.81 -3.44
C ARG A 152 -7.23 4.66 -2.63
N ASP A 153 -6.82 5.07 -1.44
CA ASP A 153 -7.69 5.80 -0.51
C ASP A 153 -8.07 7.20 -1.05
N SER A 154 -7.18 7.79 -1.85
CA SER A 154 -7.40 9.07 -2.51
C SER A 154 -8.49 9.05 -3.58
N ILE A 155 -8.88 7.88 -4.11
CA ILE A 155 -9.98 7.78 -5.08
C ILE A 155 -11.28 8.29 -4.47
N ARG A 156 -11.48 8.07 -3.16
CA ARG A 156 -12.68 8.48 -2.43
C ARG A 156 -12.54 9.85 -1.77
N ARG A 157 -11.34 10.17 -1.26
CA ARG A 157 -11.12 11.28 -0.31
C ARG A 157 -10.06 12.30 -0.75
N GLY A 158 -9.37 12.05 -1.86
CA GLY A 158 -8.18 12.81 -2.26
C GLY A 158 -6.94 12.52 -1.40
N LEU A 159 -5.79 13.06 -1.84
CA LEU A 159 -4.52 13.00 -1.09
C LEU A 159 -4.43 14.14 -0.08
N TRP A 160 -3.84 13.87 1.09
CA TRP A 160 -3.54 14.90 2.08
C TRP A 160 -2.10 15.38 1.95
N LEU A 161 -1.93 16.52 1.26
CA LEU A 161 -0.64 17.13 0.95
C LEU A 161 -0.37 18.38 1.79
N TRP A 162 -0.21 18.21 3.11
CA TRP A 162 -0.02 19.31 4.06
C TRP A 162 0.97 20.38 3.55
N PRO A 163 0.60 21.68 3.62
CA PRO A 163 -0.60 22.24 4.25
C PRO A 163 -1.88 22.21 3.40
N PHE A 164 -1.86 21.62 2.20
CA PHE A 164 -3.00 21.50 1.29
C PHE A 164 -3.73 20.14 1.42
N GLY A 165 -4.98 20.05 0.95
CA GLY A 165 -5.81 18.84 1.08
C GLY A 165 -6.57 18.75 2.41
N SER A 166 -7.57 17.88 2.48
CA SER A 166 -8.51 17.81 3.62
C SER A 166 -8.08 16.81 4.69
N ARG A 167 -8.38 17.17 5.94
CA ARG A 167 -8.39 16.27 7.11
C ARG A 167 -9.74 15.60 7.33
N SER A 168 -10.71 15.76 6.43
CA SER A 168 -12.06 15.21 6.59
C SER A 168 -12.09 13.71 6.32
N GLU A 169 -12.76 12.95 7.18
CA GLU A 169 -12.98 11.50 7.05
C GLU A 169 -14.34 11.12 6.39
N GLU A 170 -15.13 12.11 5.95
CA GLU A 170 -16.45 11.89 5.34
C GLU A 170 -16.38 11.35 3.91
#